data_AF-A0A934XD16-F1
#
_entry.id   AF-A0A934XD16-F1
#
_cell.length_a   1.000
_cell.length_b   1.000
_cell.length_c   1.000
_cell.angle_alpha   90.00
_cell.angle_beta   90.00
_cell.angle_gamma   90.00
#
_symmetry.space_group_name_H-M   'P 1'
#
loop_
_entity.id
_entity.type
_entity.pdbx_description
1 polymer ?
#
loop_
_entity_poly.entity_id
_entity_poly.type
_entity_poly.pdbx_seq_one_letter_code
_entity_poly.pdbx_strand_id
1 'polypeptide(L)' 'MTKLAWHSIGQGELAQLLKEAVLDESRAVGRTTVYRLNVSGREVLAVALPGGGAVVIEPQAPPRIKRRRMEPPAIA' A
#
# COMPACT_ATOMS: atom_id res chain seq x y z
N MET A 1 2.72 -16.42 -4.92
CA MET A 1 3.37 -15.42 -4.03
C MET A 1 2.86 -14.04 -4.41
N THR A 2 2.04 -13.44 -3.56
CA THR A 2 1.60 -12.05 -3.73
C THR A 2 2.81 -11.16 -3.44
N LYS A 3 3.20 -10.33 -4.40
CA LYS A 3 4.29 -9.37 -4.19
C LYS A 3 3.78 -8.27 -3.26
N LEU A 4 4.66 -7.72 -2.43
CA LEU A 4 4.35 -6.56 -1.60
C LEU A 4 4.93 -5.33 -2.27
N ALA A 5 4.14 -4.27 -2.33
CA ALA A 5 4.64 -2.94 -2.65
C ALA A 5 4.89 -2.21 -1.34
N TRP A 6 6.01 -1.51 -1.25
CA TRP A 6 6.31 -0.65 -0.11
C TRP A 6 6.88 0.68 -0.58
N HIS A 7 6.60 1.72 0.19
CA HIS A 7 7.16 3.05 -0.01
C HIS A 7 7.20 3.81 1.32
N SER A 8 8.06 4.83 1.37
CA SER A 8 8.15 5.72 2.53
C SER A 8 7.18 6.89 2.37
N ILE A 9 6.64 7.35 3.50
CA ILE A 9 5.81 8.55 3.61
C ILE A 9 6.28 9.41 4.78
N GLY A 10 5.96 10.71 4.73
CA GLY A 10 6.25 11.66 5.79
C GLY A 10 5.23 11.62 6.93
N GLN A 11 5.48 12.41 7.99
CA GLN A 11 4.61 12.51 9.16
C GLN A 11 3.19 12.96 8.81
N GLY A 12 3.07 13.96 7.95
CA GLY A 12 1.78 14.53 7.54
C GLY A 12 0.94 13.53 6.76
N GLU A 13 1.57 12.78 5.84
CA GLU A 13 0.92 11.72 5.07
C GLU A 13 0.49 10.56 5.97
N LEU A 14 1.31 10.17 6.95
CA LEU A 14 0.94 9.17 7.94
C LEU A 14 -0.26 9.63 8.76
N ALA A 15 -0.26 10.88 9.22
CA ALA A 15 -1.38 11.43 9.98
C ALA A 15 -2.67 11.45 9.14
N GLN A 16 -2.57 11.74 7.84
CA GLN A 16 -3.72 11.69 6.94
C GLN A 16 -4.21 10.25 6.73
N LEU A 17 -3.29 9.30 6.50
CA LEU A 17 -3.61 7.88 6.37
C LEU A 17 -4.36 7.35 7.60
N LEU A 18 -3.90 7.70 8.81
CA LEU A 18 -4.55 7.29 10.05
C LEU A 18 -5.93 7.91 10.27
N LYS A 19 -6.24 9.06 9.65
CA LYS A 19 -7.58 9.68 9.71
C LYS A 19 -8.57 9.02 8.76
N GLU A 20 -8.10 8.55 7.61
CA GLU A 20 -8.94 7.97 6.56
C GLU A 20 -9.13 6.46 6.71
N ALA A 21 -8.24 5.80 7.45
CA ALA A 21 -8.26 4.36 7.67
C ALA A 21 -9.13 3.93 8.85
N VAL A 22 -9.63 2.70 8.79
CA VAL A 22 -10.04 1.94 9.97
C VAL A 22 -8.79 1.30 10.56
N LEU A 23 -8.51 1.57 11.84
CA LEU A 23 -7.40 0.95 12.55
C LEU A 23 -7.84 -0.41 13.12
N ASP A 24 -7.27 -1.50 12.61
CA ASP A 24 -7.56 -2.85 13.07
C ASP A 24 -6.66 -3.25 14.25
N GLU A 25 -5.38 -2.85 14.23
CA GLU A 25 -4.41 -3.18 15.27
C GLU A 25 -3.29 -2.15 15.32
N SER A 26 -2.78 -1.87 16.53
CA SER A 26 -1.58 -1.05 16.74
C SER A 26 -0.66 -1.72 17.74
N ARG A 27 0.62 -1.82 17.41
CA ARG A 27 1.63 -2.43 18.27
C ARG A 27 2.96 -1.69 18.22
N ALA A 28 3.49 -1.38 19.40
CA ALA A 28 4.86 -0.91 19.52
C ALA A 28 5.86 -2.07 19.39
N VAL A 29 6.89 -1.89 18.56
CA VAL A 29 7.99 -2.84 18.35
C VAL A 29 9.31 -2.08 18.50
N GLY A 30 9.93 -2.15 19.67
CA GLY A 30 11.10 -1.32 19.97
C GLY A 30 10.75 0.17 19.93
N ARG A 31 11.41 0.93 19.04
CA ARG A 31 11.18 2.39 18.86
C ARG A 31 10.23 2.73 17.71
N THR A 32 9.60 1.73 17.10
CA THR A 32 8.67 1.90 15.99
C THR A 32 7.26 1.49 16.42
N THR A 33 6.26 1.94 15.67
CA THR A 33 4.88 1.51 15.85
C THR A 33 4.37 0.93 14.55
N VAL A 34 3.83 -0.28 14.61
CA VAL A 34 3.19 -0.94 13.47
C VAL A 34 1.69 -0.77 13.61
N TYR A 35 1.06 -0.27 12.57
CA TYR A 35 -0.39 -0.16 12.43
C TYR A 35 -0.85 -1.13 11.35
N ARG A 36 -1.87 -1.93 11.67
CA ARG A 36 -2.67 -2.65 10.67
C ARG A 36 -3.93 -1.83 10.40
N LEU A 37 -4.07 -1.40 9.16
CA LEU A 37 -5.06 -0.44 8.70
C LEU A 37 -5.89 -1.06 7.59
N ASN A 38 -7.16 -0.66 7.52
CA ASN A 38 -8.02 -0.93 6.39
C ASN A 38 -8.43 0.40 5.74
N VAL A 39 -8.03 0.60 4.50
CA VAL A 39 -8.38 1.78 3.70
C VAL A 39 -9.29 1.34 2.57
N SER A 40 -10.57 1.70 2.66
CA SER A 40 -11.58 1.38 1.63
C SER A 40 -11.63 -0.12 1.25
N GLY A 41 -11.50 -1.01 2.24
CA GLY A 41 -11.50 -2.46 2.04
C GLY A 41 -10.15 -3.06 1.67
N ARG A 42 -9.09 -2.25 1.58
CA ARG A 42 -7.72 -2.70 1.33
C ARG A 42 -6.90 -2.72 2.61
N GLU A 43 -6.31 -3.87 2.90
CA GLU A 43 -5.37 -4.01 4.02
C GLU A 43 -4.05 -3.28 3.71
N VAL A 44 -3.61 -2.47 4.66
CA VAL A 44 -2.39 -1.66 4.62
C VAL A 44 -1.67 -1.80 5.95
N LEU A 45 -0.36 -2.03 5.91
CA LEU A 45 0.50 -1.96 7.08
C LEU A 45 1.29 -0.66 7.04
N ALA A 46 1.26 0.12 8.12
CA ALA A 46 2.08 1.32 8.26
C ALA A 46 3.03 1.16 9.45
N VAL A 47 4.33 1.32 9.21
CA VAL A 47 5.38 1.26 10.24
C VAL A 47 5.90 2.66 10.49
N ALA A 48 5.45 3.29 11.57
CA ALA A 48 5.97 4.59 12.00
C ALA A 48 7.38 4.44 12.56
N LEU A 49 8.28 5.25 12.02
CA LEU A 49 9.69 5.30 12.37
C LEU A 49 9.95 6.40 13.39
N PRO A 50 10.94 6.24 14.29
CA PRO A 50 11.26 7.24 15.31
C PRO A 50 11.75 8.58 14.74
N GLY A 51 12.08 8.65 13.44
CA GLY A 51 12.47 9.87 12.73
C GLY A 51 11.31 10.68 12.14
N GLY A 52 10.07 10.33 12.44
CA GLY A 52 8.88 11.07 12.00
C GLY A 52 8.32 10.67 10.63
N GLY A 53 8.88 9.66 9.98
CA GLY A 53 8.32 9.07 8.75
C GLY A 53 7.60 7.74 9.02
N ALA A 54 7.04 7.14 7.99
CA ALA A 54 6.56 5.77 8.02
C ALA A 54 6.89 5.00 6.74
N VAL A 55 6.96 3.68 6.84
CA VAL A 55 6.95 2.79 5.68
C VAL A 55 5.55 2.22 5.55
N VAL A 56 4.92 2.40 4.39
CA VAL A 56 3.64 1.80 4.04
C VAL A 56 3.91 0.55 3.23
N ILE A 57 3.21 -0.53 3.56
CA ILE A 57 3.29 -1.83 2.91
C ILE A 57 1.88 -2.25 2.53
N GLU A 58 1.70 -2.59 1.26
CA GLU A 58 0.41 -3.02 0.72
C GLU A 58 0.58 -4.21 -0.25
N PRO A 59 -0.44 -5.07 -0.39
CA PRO A 59 -0.43 -6.09 -1.44
C PRO A 59 -0.30 -5.43 -2.81
N GLN A 60 0.68 -5.86 -3.61
CA GLN A 60 0.81 -5.40 -4.99
C GLN A 60 -0.32 -6.00 -5.82
N ALA A 61 -1.18 -5.14 -6.38
CA ALA A 61 -2.20 -5.59 -7.31
C ALA A 61 -1.55 -6.27 -8.53
N PRO A 62 -2.06 -7.42 -8.99
CA PRO A 62 -1.52 -8.09 -10.15
C PRO A 62 -1.56 -7.16 -11.37
N PRO A 63 -0.50 -7.13 -12.21
CA PRO A 63 -0.47 -6.27 -13.39
C PRO A 63 -1.65 -6.63 -14.31
N ARG A 64 -2.47 -5.62 -14.66
CA ARG A 64 -3.50 -5.78 -15.68
C ARG A 64 -2.82 -6.12 -17.01
N ILE A 65 -2.95 -7.36 -17.46
CA ILE A 65 -2.48 -7.79 -18.78
C ILE A 65 -3.27 -7.00 -19.83
N LYS A 66 -2.64 -5.99 -20.43
CA LYS A 66 -3.16 -5.36 -21.64
C LYS A 66 -3.07 -6.39 -22.77
N ARG A 67 -4.19 -7.04 -23.10
CA ARG A 67 -4.29 -7.85 -24.33
C ARG A 67 -3.94 -6.93 -25.50
N ARG A 68 -2.84 -7.22 -26.20
CA ARG A 68 -2.56 -6.60 -27.49
C ARG A 68 -3.73 -6.96 -28.42
N ARG A 69 -4.48 -5.95 -28.86
CA ARG A 69 -5.42 -6.11 -29.96
C ARG A 69 -4.58 -6.36 -31.20
N MET A 70 -4.60 -7.59 -31.73
CA MET A 70 -4.08 -7.82 -33.08
C MET A 70 -5.05 -7.16 -34.05
N GLU A 71 -4.57 -6.25 -34.88
CA GLU A 71 -5.33 -5.78 -36.02
C GLU A 71 -5.57 -6.98 -36.95
N PRO A 72 -6.81 -7.17 -37.43
CA PRO A 72 -7.09 -8.22 -38.40
C PRO A 72 -6.31 -7.94 -39.69
N PRO A 73 -5.74 -8.96 -40.34
CA PRO A 73 -5.00 -8.77 -41.58
C PRO A 73 -5.92 -8.16 -42.64
N ALA A 74 -5.43 -7.11 -43.30
CA ALA A 74 -6.09 -6.55 -44.47
C ALA A 74 -6.13 -7.62 -45.56
N ILE A 75 -7.32 -8.12 -45.86
CA ILE A 75 -7.55 -9.03 -46.99
C ILE A 75 -7.61 -8.13 -48.23
N ALA A 76 -6.64 -8.29 -49.13
CA ALA A 76 -6.60 -7.66 -50.46
C ALA A 76 -7.31 -8.52 -51.48
#